data_AF-A0A9P6ZVT1-F1
#
_entry.id   AF-A0A9P6ZVT1-F1
#
_cell.length_a   1.000
_cell.length_b   1.000
_cell.length_c   1.000
_cell.angle_alpha   90.00
_cell.angle_beta   90.00
_cell.angle_gamma   90.00
#
_symmetry.space_group_name_H-M   'P 1'
#
loop_
_entity.id
_entity.type
_entity.pdbx_description
1 polymer ?
#
loop_
_entity_poly.entity_id
_entity_poly.type
_entity_poly.pdbx_seq_one_letter_code
_entity_poly.pdbx_strand_id
1 'polypeptide(L)'
;MLSQPSSSSPSSSTSFQKMKKRRWSREQLLKNLEILGPLAAPLPPDLPPSPPASRSNSPTAPAIKRKHESSQEHDVVKRSRTNGLPEKPSSHHHHHYHPPPPPPPPPSQPLRSSNAVPSFNLRSEPSEDGEVREDTTAVTPRGPAPAVLSTTVPVRRPRRGRPAPTSFDEMHDIYHKYGRMLKYSGDARFWSTYPATHKEYRPLANPPPPNSPYHKHGGLIARLELVDALVCFTYSLWSKDFSRKSCFRETWATIEAFLGWCKNKWIAELDTIGDREKALLGLIWMIEGFIHGRKFFFSAKTVIEPEMDRIWTKMKAEMAMLSSNAEKADGQPTPPMLPSPASIAPVNSANSTPINSSASGTPSLNTSSGINLANSPAPSRPAPPISTALPQYMHGLLPQTAKGQTASYNMVEAAAKATATINPALAFNVKELSGGVMAAGYCMEFAQRTLTLPILARHYPTTFARMMSSSLTAHEEHEPDIEDEEGELFWPGQCVTGEGLGWVCLMGKAMIKEFGRDIGYLGLAGVVPKPAPGPITGDSSRHASVLR
;
A
#
# COMPACT_ATOMS: atom_id res chain seq x y z
N MET A 1 -27.47 -51.63 -6.63
CA MET A 1 -26.29 -50.81 -6.30
C MET A 1 -26.56 -49.41 -6.82
N LEU A 2 -26.70 -48.47 -5.89
CA LEU A 2 -27.36 -47.18 -6.06
C LEU A 2 -26.41 -46.12 -6.62
N SER A 3 -26.89 -45.44 -7.65
CA SER A 3 -26.37 -44.20 -8.24
C SER A 3 -26.81 -42.99 -7.39
N GLN A 4 -25.85 -42.19 -6.93
CA GLN A 4 -26.10 -40.90 -6.26
C GLN A 4 -26.25 -39.78 -7.30
N PRO A 5 -27.23 -38.86 -7.14
CA PRO A 5 -27.25 -37.60 -7.85
C PRO A 5 -26.61 -36.48 -7.01
N SER A 6 -25.65 -35.78 -7.61
CA SER A 6 -25.05 -34.54 -7.11
C SER A 6 -26.01 -33.36 -7.27
N SER A 7 -26.47 -32.78 -6.16
CA SER A 7 -27.29 -31.58 -6.12
C SER A 7 -26.43 -30.31 -6.25
N SER A 8 -26.56 -29.64 -7.38
CA SER A 8 -26.06 -28.29 -7.63
C SER A 8 -26.92 -27.25 -6.89
N SER A 9 -26.27 -26.47 -6.02
CA SER A 9 -26.90 -25.32 -5.36
C SER A 9 -26.91 -24.11 -6.31
N PRO A 10 -28.00 -23.33 -6.40
CA PRO A 10 -28.07 -22.15 -7.26
C PRO A 10 -27.34 -20.97 -6.61
N SER A 11 -26.24 -20.56 -7.24
CA SER A 11 -25.52 -19.32 -6.93
C SER A 11 -26.40 -18.11 -7.26
N SER A 12 -26.86 -17.41 -6.23
CA SER A 12 -27.55 -16.13 -6.38
C SER A 12 -26.56 -15.08 -6.86
N SER A 13 -26.59 -14.77 -8.15
CA SER A 13 -25.82 -13.69 -8.76
C SER A 13 -26.41 -12.34 -8.35
N THR A 14 -25.81 -11.70 -7.36
CA THR A 14 -26.04 -10.28 -7.11
C THR A 14 -25.43 -9.49 -8.27
N SER A 15 -26.29 -8.92 -9.11
CA SER A 15 -25.91 -8.05 -10.21
C SER A 15 -25.21 -6.80 -9.64
N PHE A 16 -23.93 -6.65 -9.97
CA PHE A 16 -23.19 -5.41 -9.73
C PHE A 16 -23.81 -4.30 -10.57
N GLN A 17 -24.67 -3.49 -9.96
CA GLN A 17 -25.06 -2.21 -10.53
C GLN A 17 -23.83 -1.30 -10.52
N LYS A 18 -23.13 -1.23 -11.66
CA LYS A 18 -22.16 -0.16 -11.95
C LYS A 18 -22.88 1.15 -11.69
N MET A 19 -22.51 1.88 -10.64
CA MET A 19 -23.02 3.24 -10.43
C MET A 19 -22.64 4.06 -11.65
N LYS A 20 -23.63 4.31 -12.52
CA LYS A 20 -23.47 5.20 -13.67
C LYS A 20 -23.05 6.55 -13.11
N LYS A 21 -21.84 7.01 -13.46
CA LYS A 21 -21.39 8.38 -13.19
C LYS A 21 -22.50 9.32 -13.65
N ARG A 22 -23.16 9.97 -12.70
CA ARG A 22 -24.27 10.89 -12.96
C ARG A 22 -23.67 12.05 -13.75
N ARG A 23 -24.02 12.15 -15.04
CA ARG A 23 -23.62 13.29 -15.87
C ARG A 23 -24.17 14.54 -15.20
N TRP A 24 -23.29 15.51 -14.91
CA TRP A 24 -23.71 16.77 -14.36
C TRP A 24 -24.66 17.45 -15.34
N SER A 25 -25.76 18.00 -14.85
CA SER A 25 -26.60 18.85 -15.68
C SER A 25 -25.84 20.12 -16.04
N ARG A 26 -26.22 20.76 -17.16
CA ARG A 26 -25.61 22.01 -17.59
C ARG A 26 -25.69 23.08 -16.49
N GLU A 27 -26.80 23.13 -15.76
CA GLU A 27 -27.00 24.08 -14.66
C GLU A 27 -26.08 23.78 -13.47
N GLN A 28 -25.87 22.49 -13.12
CA GLN A 28 -24.95 22.09 -12.05
C GLN A 28 -23.50 22.41 -12.40
N LEU A 29 -23.12 22.23 -13.67
CA LEU A 29 -21.80 22.61 -14.15
C LEU A 29 -21.59 24.13 -14.08
N LEU A 30 -22.57 24.91 -14.54
CA LEU A 30 -22.50 26.37 -14.50
C LEU A 30 -22.44 26.90 -13.07
N LYS A 31 -23.22 26.33 -12.14
CA LYS A 31 -23.18 26.71 -10.71
C LYS A 31 -21.84 26.40 -10.06
N ASN A 32 -21.20 25.27 -10.43
CA ASN A 32 -19.87 24.94 -9.93
C ASN A 32 -18.76 25.78 -10.58
N LEU A 33 -18.95 26.25 -11.81
CA LEU A 33 -18.04 27.20 -12.46
C LEU A 33 -18.17 28.61 -11.86
N GLU A 34 -19.36 28.98 -11.39
CA GLU A 34 -19.60 30.27 -10.71
C GLU A 34 -18.84 30.38 -9.38
N ILE A 35 -18.63 29.25 -8.68
CA ILE A 35 -17.79 29.19 -7.45
C ILE A 35 -16.34 29.56 -7.74
N LEU A 36 -15.85 29.37 -8.97
CA LEU A 36 -14.46 29.69 -9.34
C LEU A 36 -14.23 31.20 -9.54
N GLY A 37 -15.28 32.02 -9.49
CA GLY A 37 -15.21 33.45 -9.72
C GLY A 37 -14.77 33.81 -11.15
N PRO A 38 -14.78 35.10 -11.53
CA PRO A 38 -14.18 35.54 -12.77
C PRO A 38 -12.67 35.25 -12.73
N LEU A 39 -12.21 34.32 -13.57
CA LEU A 39 -10.79 34.04 -13.78
C LEU A 39 -10.11 35.36 -14.16
N ALA A 40 -9.21 35.84 -13.29
CA ALA A 40 -8.45 37.06 -13.54
C ALA A 40 -7.75 36.99 -14.89
N ALA A 41 -7.71 38.13 -15.59
CA ALA A 41 -7.10 38.26 -16.92
C ALA A 41 -5.70 37.61 -16.97
N PRO A 42 -5.33 36.98 -18.10
CA PRO A 42 -4.01 36.36 -18.25
C PRO A 42 -2.92 37.37 -17.89
N LEU A 43 -1.94 36.92 -17.12
CA LEU A 43 -0.80 37.73 -16.69
C LEU A 43 -0.15 38.42 -17.90
N PRO A 44 0.26 39.70 -17.77
CA PRO A 44 0.94 40.41 -18.84
C PRO A 44 2.21 39.65 -19.28
N PRO A 45 2.54 39.63 -20.58
CA PRO A 45 3.64 38.84 -21.14
C PRO A 45 5.04 39.31 -20.69
N ASP A 46 5.16 40.46 -20.03
CA ASP A 46 6.44 40.98 -19.57
C ASP A 46 6.68 40.61 -18.09
N LEU A 47 7.37 39.48 -17.91
CA LEU A 47 8.00 39.16 -16.63
C LEU A 47 9.17 40.12 -16.40
N PRO A 48 9.34 40.69 -15.18
CA PRO A 48 10.51 41.49 -14.87
C PRO A 48 11.79 40.62 -14.99
N PRO A 49 12.91 41.20 -15.46
CA PRO A 49 14.16 40.47 -15.59
C PRO A 49 14.59 39.90 -14.23
N SER A 50 14.97 38.62 -14.22
CA SER A 50 15.41 37.90 -13.02
C SER A 50 16.63 38.60 -12.38
N PRO A 51 16.73 38.63 -11.05
CA PRO A 51 17.88 39.21 -10.38
C PRO A 51 19.17 38.44 -10.72
N PRO A 52 20.32 39.11 -10.77
CA PRO A 52 21.59 38.47 -11.11
C PRO A 52 21.96 37.38 -10.11
N ALA A 53 22.52 36.28 -10.62
CA ALA A 53 22.99 35.15 -9.84
C ALA A 53 23.94 35.61 -8.72
N SER A 54 23.53 35.35 -7.48
CA SER A 54 24.35 35.64 -6.30
C SER A 54 25.64 34.85 -6.37
N ARG A 55 26.75 35.60 -6.34
CA ARG A 55 28.12 35.09 -6.38
C ARG A 55 28.38 34.15 -5.19
N SER A 56 28.97 33.01 -5.50
CA SER A 56 29.61 32.09 -4.58
C SER A 56 30.78 32.78 -3.88
N ASN A 57 30.59 33.24 -2.64
CA ASN A 57 31.67 33.56 -1.71
C ASN A 57 31.15 33.39 -0.27
N SER A 58 31.34 32.17 0.27
CA SER A 58 31.38 31.94 1.71
C SER A 58 32.65 31.14 2.05
N PRO A 59 33.27 31.40 3.21
CA PRO A 59 34.68 31.17 3.44
C PRO A 59 35.01 29.74 3.90
N THR A 60 36.22 29.34 3.54
CA THR A 60 36.87 28.05 3.78
C THR A 60 37.22 27.87 5.26
N ALA A 61 36.84 26.72 5.85
CA ALA A 61 37.32 26.28 7.16
C ALA A 61 38.70 25.59 7.04
N PRO A 62 39.60 25.73 8.04
CA PRO A 62 40.99 25.30 7.92
C PRO A 62 41.19 23.78 8.08
N ALA A 63 42.13 23.28 7.30
CA ALA A 63 42.55 21.89 7.18
C ALA A 63 43.25 21.35 8.44
N ILE A 64 42.85 20.16 8.88
CA ILE A 64 43.63 19.32 9.79
C ILE A 64 44.10 18.08 9.02
N LYS A 65 45.41 17.99 8.85
CA LYS A 65 46.16 16.89 8.22
C LYS A 65 46.06 15.61 9.07
N ARG A 66 45.68 14.48 8.47
CA ARG A 66 46.16 13.15 8.90
C ARG A 66 46.66 12.37 7.68
N LYS A 67 47.80 11.73 7.92
CA LYS A 67 48.71 11.11 6.95
C LYS A 67 48.12 9.87 6.28
N HIS A 68 48.54 9.73 5.04
CA HIS A 68 48.63 8.58 4.15
C HIS A 68 49.10 7.28 4.84
N GLU A 69 48.49 6.15 4.51
CA GLU A 69 49.26 4.92 4.22
C GLU A 69 48.47 4.01 3.27
N SER A 70 49.16 3.58 2.23
CA SER A 70 48.72 2.71 1.14
C SER A 70 49.75 1.60 1.04
N SER A 71 49.33 0.34 1.05
CA SER A 71 50.10 -0.85 0.61
C SER A 71 49.22 -2.08 0.85
N GLN A 72 49.24 -3.19 0.13
CA GLN A 72 49.77 -3.67 -1.14
C GLN A 72 49.46 -5.19 -1.10
N GLU A 73 49.08 -5.79 -2.22
CA GLU A 73 48.91 -7.25 -2.35
C GLU A 73 50.19 -8.03 -1.98
N HIS A 74 50.03 -9.22 -1.38
CA HIS A 74 50.81 -10.40 -1.76
C HIS A 74 50.14 -11.70 -1.26
N ASP A 75 50.00 -12.64 -2.19
CA ASP A 75 49.79 -14.07 -2.00
C ASP A 75 50.86 -14.73 -1.11
N VAL A 76 50.51 -15.86 -0.47
CA VAL A 76 51.24 -17.17 -0.48
C VAL A 76 50.84 -18.06 0.73
N VAL A 77 50.05 -19.10 0.45
CA VAL A 77 50.25 -20.55 0.75
C VAL A 77 50.27 -21.10 2.21
N LYS A 78 49.53 -22.23 2.36
CA LYS A 78 49.69 -23.42 3.25
C LYS A 78 49.07 -23.40 4.68
N ARG A 79 47.96 -24.14 4.88
CA ARG A 79 47.94 -25.59 5.27
C ARG A 79 46.51 -26.14 5.44
N SER A 80 46.37 -27.42 5.06
CA SER A 80 45.18 -28.27 5.18
C SER A 80 45.26 -29.20 6.41
N ARG A 81 44.10 -29.62 6.95
CA ARG A 81 43.83 -30.92 7.64
C ARG A 81 42.31 -31.03 7.85
N THR A 82 41.54 -31.72 7.01
CA THR A 82 41.23 -33.17 6.91
C THR A 82 40.44 -33.79 8.07
N ASN A 83 39.44 -34.59 7.66
CA ASN A 83 38.66 -35.63 8.36
C ASN A 83 37.31 -35.16 8.93
N GLY A 84 36.18 -35.81 8.65
CA GLY A 84 35.91 -37.04 7.92
C GLY A 84 34.52 -37.54 8.34
N LEU A 85 33.69 -37.87 7.36
CA LEU A 85 32.41 -38.60 7.49
C LEU A 85 32.63 -39.99 8.15
N PRO A 86 31.59 -40.67 8.70
CA PRO A 86 30.66 -41.41 7.81
C PRO A 86 29.19 -41.52 8.25
N GLU A 87 28.38 -41.96 7.28
CA GLU A 87 26.95 -42.28 7.31
C GLU A 87 26.57 -43.61 8.00
N LYS A 88 25.33 -43.64 8.57
CA LYS A 88 24.29 -44.71 8.64
C LYS A 88 24.60 -46.11 9.25
N PRO A 89 23.61 -46.88 9.79
CA PRO A 89 22.22 -47.00 9.32
C PRO A 89 21.09 -47.15 10.38
N SER A 90 19.86 -47.17 9.84
CA SER A 90 18.56 -47.68 10.33
C SER A 90 18.54 -48.68 11.50
N SER A 91 17.58 -48.55 12.44
CA SER A 91 16.60 -49.60 12.82
C SER A 91 15.76 -49.24 14.07
N HIS A 92 14.44 -49.42 13.92
CA HIS A 92 13.37 -49.85 14.84
C HIS A 92 13.33 -49.57 16.36
N HIS A 93 12.12 -49.16 16.79
CA HIS A 93 11.35 -49.49 18.01
C HIS A 93 12.06 -49.77 19.34
N HIS A 94 11.70 -49.03 20.39
CA HIS A 94 10.91 -49.58 21.50
C HIS A 94 10.38 -48.49 22.45
N HIS A 95 9.13 -48.66 22.86
CA HIS A 95 8.50 -48.01 24.00
C HIS A 95 9.28 -48.27 25.29
N HIS A 96 9.60 -47.22 26.06
CA HIS A 96 9.71 -47.34 27.51
C HIS A 96 9.08 -46.13 28.21
N TYR A 97 8.06 -46.46 29.00
CA TYR A 97 7.45 -45.61 30.02
C TYR A 97 8.50 -45.23 31.06
N HIS A 98 8.76 -43.94 31.23
CA HIS A 98 9.39 -43.40 32.43
C HIS A 98 8.31 -42.83 33.35
N PRO A 99 8.21 -43.29 34.62
CA PRO A 99 7.32 -42.69 35.60
C PRO A 99 7.87 -41.32 36.07
N PRO A 100 7.00 -40.36 36.40
CA PRO A 100 7.40 -39.04 36.87
C PRO A 100 7.94 -39.06 38.31
N PRO A 101 8.91 -38.21 38.66
CA PRO A 101 9.39 -38.06 40.03
C PRO A 101 8.34 -37.35 40.95
N PRO A 102 8.34 -37.64 42.26
CA PRO A 102 7.35 -37.13 43.20
C PRO A 102 7.52 -35.63 43.55
N PRO A 103 6.44 -34.94 43.95
CA PRO A 103 6.47 -33.51 44.26
C PRO A 103 7.11 -33.21 45.62
N PRO A 104 7.79 -32.05 45.79
CA PRO A 104 8.33 -31.61 47.07
C PRO A 104 7.22 -31.10 48.02
N PRO A 105 7.40 -31.22 49.35
CA PRO A 105 6.41 -30.85 50.36
C PRO A 105 6.29 -29.33 50.58
N PRO A 106 5.13 -28.85 51.09
CA PRO A 106 4.83 -27.43 51.22
C PRO A 106 5.51 -26.81 52.46
N PRO A 107 6.09 -25.60 52.37
CA PRO A 107 6.46 -24.84 53.55
C PRO A 107 5.27 -24.05 54.11
N SER A 108 5.18 -24.17 55.42
CA SER A 108 4.23 -23.63 56.39
C SER A 108 4.02 -22.12 56.30
N GLN A 109 2.76 -21.71 56.46
CA GLN A 109 2.36 -20.34 56.79
C GLN A 109 2.84 -19.94 58.20
N PRO A 110 3.09 -18.64 58.40
CA PRO A 110 2.60 -17.99 59.60
C PRO A 110 1.64 -16.84 59.29
N LEU A 111 0.57 -16.82 60.08
CA LEU A 111 -0.45 -15.79 60.21
C LEU A 111 0.10 -14.46 60.79
N ARG A 112 -0.65 -13.40 60.48
CA ARG A 112 -0.86 -12.11 61.21
C ARG A 112 -0.03 -10.86 60.83
N SER A 113 -0.75 -9.95 60.16
CA SER A 113 -1.24 -8.66 60.71
C SER A 113 -0.58 -7.35 60.24
N SER A 114 -1.48 -6.48 59.74
CA SER A 114 -1.58 -5.01 59.87
C SER A 114 -0.50 -4.09 59.29
N ASN A 115 -0.97 -3.24 58.35
CA ASN A 115 -0.62 -1.82 58.14
C ASN A 115 0.86 -1.42 58.25
N ALA A 116 1.53 -1.29 57.10
CA ALA A 116 2.62 -0.33 56.93
C ALA A 116 2.71 0.14 55.47
N VAL A 117 2.73 1.46 55.31
CA VAL A 117 2.93 2.21 54.06
C VAL A 117 4.42 2.13 53.68
N PRO A 118 4.82 1.76 52.46
CA PRO A 118 6.22 1.88 52.07
C PRO A 118 6.50 3.28 51.52
N SER A 119 7.24 4.05 52.32
CA SER A 119 7.95 5.25 51.92
C SER A 119 9.18 4.83 51.09
N PHE A 120 9.20 5.16 49.80
CA PHE A 120 10.38 4.92 48.96
C PHE A 120 11.34 6.10 49.05
N ASN A 121 12.49 5.81 49.67
CA ASN A 121 13.66 6.67 49.71
C ASN A 121 14.25 6.84 48.30
N LEU A 122 14.37 8.11 47.90
CA LEU A 122 15.18 8.59 46.78
C LEU A 122 16.66 8.31 47.08
N ARG A 123 17.32 7.55 46.20
CA ARG A 123 18.78 7.45 46.16
C ARG A 123 19.26 8.29 44.98
N SER A 124 19.93 9.39 45.32
CA SER A 124 20.62 10.31 44.42
C SER A 124 21.83 9.63 43.79
N GLU A 125 21.94 9.65 42.47
CA GLU A 125 23.22 9.48 41.78
C GLU A 125 23.84 10.86 41.48
N PRO A 126 25.18 11.02 41.59
CA PRO A 126 25.84 12.29 41.32
C PRO A 126 26.12 12.53 39.84
N SER A 127 26.08 13.81 39.50
CA SER A 127 26.28 14.45 38.19
C SER A 127 27.76 14.69 37.86
N GLU A 128 28.16 14.43 36.62
CA GLU A 128 29.32 15.01 35.90
C GLU A 128 29.11 14.57 34.43
N ASP A 129 29.03 15.37 33.35
CA ASP A 129 29.75 16.56 32.87
C ASP A 129 28.90 17.00 31.63
N GLY A 130 28.42 18.22 31.41
CA GLY A 130 29.20 19.43 31.21
C GLY A 130 29.21 19.87 29.73
N GLU A 131 28.06 20.04 29.05
CA GLU A 131 28.02 20.79 27.77
C GLU A 131 26.87 21.81 27.66
N VAL A 132 27.34 23.04 27.49
CA VAL A 132 26.78 24.37 27.18
C VAL A 132 25.33 24.44 26.67
N ARG A 133 24.54 25.21 27.42
CA ARG A 133 23.18 25.67 27.12
C ARG A 133 23.24 26.89 26.18
N GLU A 134 22.67 26.80 24.99
CA GLU A 134 22.41 27.98 24.16
C GLU A 134 21.00 28.52 24.40
N ASP A 135 20.93 29.84 24.58
CA ASP A 135 19.79 30.59 25.07
C ASP A 135 18.55 30.55 24.17
N THR A 136 17.39 30.30 24.80
CA THR A 136 16.07 30.31 24.17
C THR A 136 15.35 31.61 24.52
N THR A 137 15.26 32.54 23.57
CA THR A 137 14.32 33.66 23.61
C THR A 137 13.11 33.38 22.71
N ALA A 138 11.99 32.95 23.30
CA ALA A 138 10.62 33.36 22.94
C ALA A 138 9.60 32.51 23.74
N VAL A 139 9.14 33.07 24.86
CA VAL A 139 8.05 32.54 25.69
C VAL A 139 6.72 32.81 24.98
N THR A 140 6.10 31.77 24.43
CA THR A 140 4.64 31.71 24.24
C THR A 140 4.07 30.80 25.34
N PRO A 141 2.90 31.09 25.94
CA PRO A 141 2.36 30.30 27.02
C PRO A 141 1.80 28.99 26.47
N ARG A 142 2.63 27.95 26.39
CA ARG A 142 2.17 26.57 26.23
C ARG A 142 1.44 26.20 27.53
N GLY A 143 0.16 25.85 27.41
CA GLY A 143 -0.60 25.25 28.50
C GLY A 143 0.11 24.02 29.08
N PRO A 144 -0.24 23.61 30.32
CA PRO A 144 0.45 22.54 31.03
C PRO A 144 0.47 21.28 30.17
N ALA A 145 1.68 20.76 29.89
CA ALA A 145 1.85 19.48 29.22
C ALA A 145 1.14 18.40 30.06
N PRO A 146 0.35 17.51 29.45
CA PRO A 146 -0.37 16.49 30.19
C PRO A 146 0.65 15.55 30.87
N ALA A 147 0.64 15.53 32.21
CA ALA A 147 1.46 14.68 33.07
C ALA A 147 1.00 13.20 33.05
N VAL A 148 0.71 12.65 31.87
CA VAL A 148 -0.04 11.38 31.70
C VAL A 148 0.87 10.15 31.58
N LEU A 149 2.20 10.32 31.40
CA LEU A 149 3.07 9.19 31.07
C LEU A 149 3.59 8.38 32.26
N SER A 150 3.22 8.69 33.51
CA SER A 150 3.98 8.17 34.66
C SER A 150 3.53 6.81 35.22
N THR A 151 2.47 6.15 34.72
CA THR A 151 1.96 4.93 35.40
C THR A 151 1.70 3.70 34.53
N THR A 152 1.65 3.79 33.20
CA THR A 152 1.32 2.65 32.33
C THR A 152 2.52 2.20 31.50
N VAL A 153 3.42 1.43 32.12
CA VAL A 153 4.49 0.72 31.39
C VAL A 153 3.90 -0.56 30.79
N PRO A 154 4.00 -0.79 29.46
CA PRO A 154 3.53 -2.02 28.85
C PRO A 154 4.28 -3.24 29.39
N VAL A 155 3.57 -4.36 29.50
CA VAL A 155 4.14 -5.63 29.94
C VAL A 155 5.02 -6.18 28.82
N ARG A 156 6.33 -6.25 29.07
CA ARG A 156 7.28 -6.87 28.14
C ARG A 156 7.18 -8.38 28.23
N ARG A 157 6.55 -9.00 27.23
CA ARG A 157 6.47 -10.46 27.11
C ARG A 157 7.78 -10.99 26.50
N PRO A 158 8.23 -12.21 26.87
CA PRO A 158 9.30 -12.87 26.12
C PRO A 158 8.92 -13.00 24.65
N ARG A 159 9.87 -12.68 23.74
CA ARG A 159 9.68 -12.83 22.30
C ARG A 159 9.40 -14.29 21.97
N ARG A 160 8.28 -14.56 21.32
CA ARG A 160 7.83 -15.90 20.92
C ARG A 160 8.58 -16.38 19.68
N GLY A 161 9.17 -15.47 18.92
CA GLY A 161 9.73 -15.74 17.62
C GLY A 161 8.64 -15.95 16.57
N ARG A 162 9.06 -16.23 15.34
CA ARG A 162 8.13 -16.40 14.21
C ARG A 162 7.28 -17.67 14.38
N PRO A 163 5.94 -17.56 14.43
CA PRO A 163 5.06 -18.72 14.52
C PRO A 163 5.21 -19.65 13.31
N ALA A 164 4.82 -20.91 13.50
CA ALA A 164 4.73 -21.86 12.40
C ALA A 164 3.70 -21.37 11.35
N PRO A 165 3.90 -21.66 10.05
CA PRO A 165 2.94 -21.27 9.01
C PRO A 165 1.50 -21.72 9.28
N THR A 166 1.32 -22.90 9.87
CA THR A 166 -0.01 -23.44 10.25
C THR A 166 -0.73 -22.57 11.27
N SER A 167 -0.01 -21.92 12.18
CA SER A 167 -0.59 -20.99 13.15
C SER A 167 -1.19 -19.75 12.48
N PHE A 168 -0.65 -19.32 11.33
CA PHE A 168 -1.23 -18.21 10.57
C PHE A 168 -2.53 -18.59 9.86
N ASP A 169 -2.65 -19.84 9.40
CA ASP A 169 -3.91 -20.34 8.83
C ASP A 169 -4.99 -20.45 9.92
N GLU A 170 -4.64 -20.91 11.12
CA GLU A 170 -5.54 -20.92 12.29
C GLU A 170 -5.98 -19.51 12.68
N MET A 171 -5.04 -18.54 12.72
CA MET A 171 -5.37 -17.13 12.98
C MET A 171 -6.31 -16.57 11.91
N HIS A 172 -6.07 -16.88 10.63
CA HIS A 172 -6.98 -16.48 9.56
C HIS A 172 -8.40 -16.98 9.84
N ASP A 173 -8.58 -18.27 10.13
CA ASP A 173 -9.91 -18.87 10.31
C ASP A 173 -10.63 -18.32 11.54
N ILE A 174 -9.91 -18.15 12.66
CA ILE A 174 -10.44 -17.60 13.91
C ILE A 174 -10.90 -16.15 13.70
N TYR A 175 -10.03 -15.27 13.21
CA TYR A 175 -10.37 -13.85 13.07
C TYR A 175 -11.35 -13.60 11.93
N HIS A 176 -11.35 -14.41 10.87
CA HIS A 176 -12.38 -14.34 9.85
C HIS A 176 -13.76 -14.74 10.42
N LYS A 177 -13.82 -15.76 11.29
CA LYS A 177 -15.04 -16.13 12.01
C LYS A 177 -15.51 -15.00 12.94
N TYR A 178 -14.61 -14.41 13.72
CA TYR A 178 -14.90 -13.28 14.60
C TYR A 178 -15.42 -12.07 13.82
N GLY A 179 -14.77 -11.72 12.71
CA GLY A 179 -15.22 -10.67 11.81
C GLY A 179 -16.65 -10.88 11.32
N ARG A 180 -17.03 -12.12 10.95
CA ARG A 180 -18.41 -12.44 10.54
C ARG A 180 -19.42 -12.27 11.68
N MET A 181 -19.08 -12.71 12.89
CA MET A 181 -19.95 -12.59 14.06
C MET A 181 -20.18 -11.11 14.42
N LEU A 182 -19.10 -10.34 14.53
CA LEU A 182 -19.13 -8.91 14.85
C LEU A 182 -19.84 -8.10 13.77
N LYS A 183 -19.58 -8.38 12.48
CA LYS A 183 -20.26 -7.69 11.37
C LYS A 183 -21.77 -7.87 11.44
N TYR A 184 -22.22 -9.12 11.61
CA TYR A 184 -23.65 -9.41 11.74
C TYR A 184 -24.26 -8.72 12.96
N SER A 185 -23.58 -8.80 14.11
CA SER A 185 -24.02 -8.17 15.35
C SER A 185 -24.16 -6.65 15.19
N GLY A 186 -23.13 -6.01 14.64
CA GLY A 186 -23.10 -4.56 14.42
C GLY A 186 -24.20 -4.11 13.48
N ASP A 187 -24.44 -4.83 12.38
CA ASP A 187 -25.57 -4.58 11.49
C ASP A 187 -26.91 -4.70 12.21
N ALA A 188 -27.17 -5.85 12.86
CA ALA A 188 -28.43 -6.12 13.55
C ALA A 188 -28.72 -5.07 14.62
N ARG A 189 -27.71 -4.73 15.43
CA ARG A 189 -27.82 -3.72 16.48
C ARG A 189 -28.06 -2.33 15.89
N PHE A 190 -27.33 -1.94 14.84
CA PHE A 190 -27.53 -0.66 14.18
C PHE A 190 -28.99 -0.48 13.70
N TRP A 191 -29.55 -1.47 13.01
CA TRP A 191 -30.93 -1.41 12.53
C TRP A 191 -31.97 -1.37 13.67
N SER A 192 -31.65 -1.97 14.83
CA SER A 192 -32.50 -1.95 16.01
C SER A 192 -32.53 -0.61 16.75
N THR A 193 -31.63 0.33 16.41
CA THR A 193 -31.58 1.65 17.06
C THR A 193 -32.50 2.67 16.41
N TYR A 194 -33.05 2.36 15.23
CA TYR A 194 -34.02 3.25 14.60
C TYR A 194 -35.34 3.32 15.38
N PRO A 195 -36.11 4.42 15.26
CA PRO A 195 -37.48 4.47 15.75
C PRO A 195 -38.32 3.36 15.11
N ALA A 196 -39.28 2.79 15.85
CA ALA A 196 -40.14 1.72 15.33
C ALA A 196 -40.95 2.10 14.07
N THR A 197 -41.14 3.41 13.85
CA THR A 197 -41.79 3.97 12.66
C THR A 197 -40.88 4.04 11.43
N HIS A 198 -39.56 3.85 11.59
CA HIS A 198 -38.59 3.91 10.51
C HIS A 198 -38.65 2.63 9.66
N LYS A 199 -38.66 2.75 8.33
CA LYS A 199 -38.77 1.61 7.40
C LYS A 199 -37.66 0.56 7.55
N GLU A 200 -36.49 0.99 8.03
CA GLU A 200 -35.30 0.15 8.20
C GLU A 200 -35.16 -0.38 9.63
N TYR A 201 -36.11 -0.06 10.53
CA TYR A 201 -36.11 -0.61 11.88
C TYR A 201 -36.24 -2.13 11.84
N ARG A 202 -35.34 -2.81 12.55
CA ARG A 202 -35.35 -4.27 12.72
C ARG A 202 -35.13 -4.56 14.20
N PRO A 203 -36.14 -5.03 14.96
CA PRO A 203 -35.97 -5.31 16.38
C PRO A 203 -35.02 -6.50 16.58
N LEU A 204 -34.25 -6.46 17.66
CA LEU A 204 -33.48 -7.62 18.11
C LEU A 204 -34.42 -8.67 18.69
N ALA A 205 -34.12 -9.96 18.46
CA ALA A 205 -34.89 -11.05 19.06
C ALA A 205 -34.85 -11.01 20.59
N ASN A 206 -33.67 -10.70 21.15
CA ASN A 206 -33.45 -10.51 22.58
C ASN A 206 -32.83 -9.12 22.79
N PRO A 207 -33.64 -8.05 22.93
CA PRO A 207 -33.12 -6.71 23.09
C PRO A 207 -32.37 -6.56 24.44
N PRO A 208 -31.30 -5.75 24.48
CA PRO A 208 -30.58 -5.51 25.73
C PRO A 208 -31.49 -4.78 26.74
N PRO A 209 -31.34 -5.05 28.05
CA PRO A 209 -32.16 -4.40 29.09
C PRO A 209 -32.04 -2.87 29.02
N PRO A 210 -33.10 -2.08 29.28
CA PRO A 210 -33.10 -0.62 29.13
C PRO A 210 -31.99 0.12 29.88
N ASN A 211 -31.57 -0.41 31.03
CA ASN A 211 -30.53 0.19 31.86
C ASN A 211 -29.11 -0.23 31.48
N SER A 212 -28.95 -1.20 30.58
CA SER A 212 -27.64 -1.70 30.17
C SER A 212 -26.93 -0.70 29.25
N PRO A 213 -25.58 -0.68 29.24
CA PRO A 213 -24.81 0.15 28.31
C PRO A 213 -25.15 -0.14 26.84
N TYR A 214 -25.45 -1.39 26.51
CA TYR A 214 -25.86 -1.83 25.17
C TYR A 214 -27.20 -1.26 24.70
N HIS A 215 -28.09 -0.87 25.62
CA HIS A 215 -29.31 -0.14 25.28
C HIS A 215 -29.02 1.36 25.15
N LYS A 216 -28.34 1.94 26.15
CA LYS A 216 -28.05 3.40 26.19
C LYS A 216 -27.14 3.88 25.05
N HIS A 217 -26.15 3.08 24.68
CA HIS A 217 -25.14 3.41 23.66
C HIS A 217 -25.27 2.52 22.42
N GLY A 218 -26.47 1.97 22.14
CA GLY A 218 -26.68 0.95 21.11
C GLY A 218 -26.12 1.30 19.73
N GLY A 219 -26.31 2.55 19.27
CA GLY A 219 -25.80 3.00 17.97
C GLY A 219 -24.28 3.15 17.91
N LEU A 220 -23.66 3.60 19.01
CA LEU A 220 -22.20 3.72 19.11
C LEU A 220 -21.54 2.35 19.21
N ILE A 221 -22.08 1.47 20.05
CA ILE A 221 -21.59 0.08 20.17
C ILE A 221 -21.75 -0.67 18.84
N ALA A 222 -22.86 -0.46 18.13
CA ALA A 222 -23.03 -1.04 16.79
C ALA A 222 -21.92 -0.60 15.84
N ARG A 223 -21.59 0.70 15.78
CA ARG A 223 -20.46 1.20 14.98
C ARG A 223 -19.12 0.63 15.43
N LEU A 224 -18.92 0.47 16.74
CA LEU A 224 -17.69 -0.12 17.29
C LEU A 224 -17.55 -1.60 16.92
N GLU A 225 -18.62 -2.39 16.99
CA GLU A 225 -18.66 -3.79 16.53
C GLU A 225 -18.28 -3.91 15.05
N LEU A 226 -18.67 -2.95 14.21
CA LEU A 226 -18.35 -2.94 12.78
C LEU A 226 -16.88 -2.61 12.52
N VAL A 227 -16.27 -1.70 13.30
CA VAL A 227 -14.82 -1.44 13.23
C VAL A 227 -14.03 -2.62 13.77
N ASP A 228 -14.47 -3.27 14.85
CA ASP A 228 -13.82 -4.49 15.37
C ASP A 228 -13.91 -5.63 14.35
N ALA A 229 -15.06 -5.78 13.68
CA ALA A 229 -15.20 -6.71 12.57
C ALA A 229 -14.22 -6.40 11.42
N LEU A 230 -14.04 -5.12 11.09
CA LEU A 230 -13.10 -4.68 10.07
C LEU A 230 -11.64 -4.98 10.43
N VAL A 231 -11.26 -4.74 11.68
CA VAL A 231 -9.94 -5.12 12.21
C VAL A 231 -9.75 -6.63 12.12
N CYS A 232 -10.73 -7.43 12.52
CA CYS A 232 -10.68 -8.89 12.44
C CYS A 232 -10.53 -9.39 11.00
N PHE A 233 -11.31 -8.87 10.04
CA PHE A 233 -11.18 -9.26 8.65
C PHE A 233 -9.81 -8.86 8.08
N THR A 234 -9.36 -7.64 8.33
CA THR A 234 -8.04 -7.17 7.89
C THR A 234 -6.92 -8.04 8.46
N TYR A 235 -6.99 -8.36 9.75
CA TYR A 235 -5.99 -9.20 10.43
C TYR A 235 -5.99 -10.64 9.92
N SER A 236 -7.17 -11.19 9.62
CA SER A 236 -7.28 -12.53 9.01
C SER A 236 -6.60 -12.57 7.63
N LEU A 237 -6.84 -11.56 6.78
CA LEU A 237 -6.22 -11.47 5.45
C LEU A 237 -4.72 -11.23 5.54
N TRP A 238 -4.29 -10.35 6.45
CA TRP A 238 -2.88 -10.11 6.74
C TRP A 238 -2.18 -11.39 7.17
N SER A 239 -2.76 -12.19 8.08
CA SER A 239 -2.14 -13.44 8.57
C SER A 239 -1.79 -14.39 7.42
N LYS A 240 -2.72 -14.55 6.46
CA LYS A 240 -2.54 -15.40 5.28
C LYS A 240 -1.46 -14.85 4.32
N ASP A 241 -1.43 -13.55 4.10
CA ASP A 241 -0.48 -12.89 3.21
C ASP A 241 0.94 -12.81 3.82
N PHE A 242 1.02 -12.53 5.11
CA PHE A 242 2.26 -12.39 5.87
C PHE A 242 3.03 -13.71 5.96
N SER A 243 2.33 -14.81 6.23
CA SER A 243 2.94 -16.15 6.27
C SER A 243 3.60 -16.53 4.93
N ARG A 244 2.93 -16.17 3.82
CA ARG A 244 3.33 -16.51 2.45
C ARG A 244 4.26 -15.48 1.80
N LYS A 245 4.50 -14.34 2.45
CA LYS A 245 5.22 -13.19 1.88
C LYS A 245 4.67 -12.81 0.50
N SER A 246 3.35 -12.78 0.38
CA SER A 246 2.63 -12.51 -0.85
C SER A 246 1.50 -11.49 -0.63
N CYS A 247 0.88 -11.06 -1.72
CA CYS A 247 -0.31 -10.21 -1.70
C CYS A 247 -1.32 -10.70 -2.75
N PHE A 248 -2.47 -11.24 -2.32
CA PHE A 248 -3.54 -11.67 -3.23
C PHE A 248 -4.55 -10.54 -3.44
N ARG A 249 -4.43 -9.81 -4.55
CA ARG A 249 -5.24 -8.59 -4.84
C ARG A 249 -6.75 -8.87 -4.81
N GLU A 250 -7.18 -10.00 -5.34
CA GLU A 250 -8.58 -10.41 -5.42
C GLU A 250 -9.17 -10.65 -4.04
N THR A 251 -8.36 -11.19 -3.12
CA THR A 251 -8.79 -11.44 -1.74
C THR A 251 -9.03 -10.11 -1.03
N TRP A 252 -8.13 -9.14 -1.18
CA TRP A 252 -8.30 -7.79 -0.63
C TRP A 252 -9.42 -6.98 -1.30
N ALA A 253 -9.85 -7.32 -2.52
CA ALA A 253 -11.00 -6.66 -3.13
C ALA A 253 -12.32 -7.01 -2.40
N THR A 254 -12.38 -8.17 -1.73
CA THR A 254 -13.60 -8.62 -1.03
C THR A 254 -13.96 -7.75 0.18
N ILE A 255 -12.99 -7.08 0.81
CA ILE A 255 -13.19 -6.24 1.99
C ILE A 255 -13.53 -4.78 1.62
N GLU A 256 -13.26 -4.33 0.39
CA GLU A 256 -13.44 -2.92 -0.04
C GLU A 256 -14.87 -2.41 0.13
N ALA A 257 -15.86 -3.23 -0.20
CA ALA A 257 -17.27 -2.87 -0.02
C ALA A 257 -17.62 -2.66 1.46
N PHE A 258 -17.07 -3.50 2.34
CA PHE A 258 -17.29 -3.39 3.78
C PHE A 258 -16.54 -2.21 4.40
N LEU A 259 -15.31 -1.95 3.94
CA LEU A 259 -14.54 -0.73 4.26
C LEU A 259 -15.31 0.53 3.90
N GLY A 260 -15.77 0.64 2.65
CA GLY A 260 -16.55 1.77 2.17
C GLY A 260 -17.83 1.98 3.00
N TRP A 261 -18.51 0.89 3.33
CA TRP A 261 -19.69 0.95 4.17
C TRP A 261 -19.37 1.41 5.61
N CYS A 262 -18.31 0.90 6.24
CA CYS A 262 -17.88 1.35 7.56
C CYS A 262 -17.55 2.84 7.53
N LYS A 263 -16.72 3.31 6.58
CA LYS A 263 -16.39 4.73 6.44
C LYS A 263 -17.65 5.61 6.34
N ASN A 264 -18.58 5.25 5.46
CA ASN A 264 -19.81 6.03 5.26
C ASN A 264 -20.65 6.12 6.54
N LYS A 265 -20.72 5.05 7.33
CA LYS A 265 -21.43 5.04 8.63
C LYS A 265 -20.78 5.95 9.67
N TRP A 266 -19.47 6.06 9.67
CA TRP A 266 -18.75 6.96 10.58
C TRP A 266 -18.78 8.42 10.11
N ILE A 267 -18.69 8.67 8.80
CA ILE A 267 -18.77 10.01 8.20
C ILE A 267 -20.16 10.63 8.37
N ALA A 268 -21.24 9.83 8.31
CA ALA A 268 -22.61 10.33 8.47
C ALA A 268 -22.85 11.02 9.83
N GLU A 269 -22.03 10.71 10.83
CA GLU A 269 -22.12 11.24 12.19
C GLU A 269 -20.95 12.20 12.50
N LEU A 270 -20.20 12.67 11.50
CA LEU A 270 -18.95 13.40 11.72
C LEU A 270 -19.11 14.68 12.57
N ASP A 271 -20.25 15.36 12.42
CA ASP A 271 -20.54 16.61 13.14
C ASP A 271 -20.94 16.38 14.60
N THR A 272 -21.34 15.16 14.96
CA THR A 272 -21.85 14.81 16.29
C THR A 272 -20.86 13.99 17.11
N ILE A 273 -19.79 13.48 16.50
CA ILE A 273 -18.81 12.60 17.16
C ILE A 273 -17.65 13.38 17.79
N GLY A 274 -17.18 12.89 18.94
CA GLY A 274 -16.01 13.42 19.63
C GLY A 274 -14.69 13.03 18.97
N ASP A 275 -13.59 13.56 19.49
CA ASP A 275 -12.25 13.30 18.96
C ASP A 275 -11.84 11.82 19.09
N ARG A 276 -12.38 11.09 20.08
CA ARG A 276 -12.15 9.65 20.23
C ARG A 276 -12.69 8.88 19.01
N GLU A 277 -13.94 9.14 18.66
CA GLU A 277 -14.60 8.54 17.50
C GLU A 277 -13.96 8.96 16.17
N LYS A 278 -13.55 10.22 16.05
CA LYS A 278 -12.80 10.69 14.86
C LYS A 278 -11.50 9.90 14.68
N ALA A 279 -10.80 9.57 15.76
CA ALA A 279 -9.62 8.72 15.71
C ALA A 279 -9.93 7.31 15.18
N LEU A 280 -11.09 6.73 15.50
CA LEU A 280 -11.54 5.46 14.93
C LEU A 280 -11.88 5.58 13.45
N LEU A 281 -12.43 6.71 13.00
CA LEU A 281 -12.55 6.98 11.56
C LEU A 281 -11.17 7.06 10.89
N GLY A 282 -10.20 7.72 11.53
CA GLY A 282 -8.82 7.76 11.08
C GLY A 282 -8.18 6.37 10.98
N LEU A 283 -8.48 5.47 11.91
CA LEU A 283 -8.09 4.07 11.86
C LEU A 283 -8.65 3.36 10.63
N ILE A 284 -9.93 3.57 10.28
CA ILE A 284 -10.54 2.96 9.09
C ILE A 284 -9.81 3.43 7.82
N TRP A 285 -9.52 4.73 7.72
CA TRP A 285 -8.72 5.28 6.61
C TRP A 285 -7.29 4.74 6.59
N MET A 286 -6.67 4.56 7.76
CA MET A 286 -5.33 3.99 7.86
C MET A 286 -5.32 2.53 7.39
N ILE A 287 -6.30 1.72 7.77
CA ILE A 287 -6.46 0.33 7.29
C ILE A 287 -6.51 0.31 5.76
N GLU A 288 -7.36 1.15 5.15
CA GLU A 288 -7.46 1.22 3.69
C GLU A 288 -6.16 1.69 3.02
N GLY A 289 -5.49 2.69 3.59
CA GLY A 289 -4.20 3.18 3.12
C GLY A 289 -3.13 2.09 3.12
N PHE A 290 -3.04 1.29 4.18
CA PHE A 290 -2.10 0.16 4.26
C PHE A 290 -2.49 -1.01 3.35
N ILE A 291 -3.78 -1.26 3.11
CA ILE A 291 -4.23 -2.24 2.10
C ILE A 291 -3.78 -1.82 0.71
N HIS A 292 -3.94 -0.54 0.33
CA HIS A 292 -3.42 -0.02 -0.93
C HIS A 292 -1.89 -0.07 -0.98
N GLY A 293 -1.22 0.33 0.11
CA GLY A 293 0.22 0.19 0.36
C GLY A 293 0.75 -1.18 -0.01
N ARG A 294 0.15 -2.21 0.59
CA ARG A 294 0.50 -3.60 0.34
C ARG A 294 0.27 -4.02 -1.11
N LYS A 295 -0.89 -3.72 -1.69
CA LYS A 295 -1.21 -4.06 -3.09
C LYS A 295 -0.18 -3.48 -4.06
N PHE A 296 0.16 -2.20 -3.95
CA PHE A 296 1.09 -1.58 -4.89
C PHE A 296 2.53 -2.02 -4.64
N PHE A 297 2.97 -2.15 -3.39
CA PHE A 297 4.34 -2.57 -3.08
C PHE A 297 4.63 -3.96 -3.67
N PHE A 298 3.74 -4.92 -3.43
CA PHE A 298 3.90 -6.26 -3.99
C PHE A 298 3.77 -6.26 -5.52
N SER A 299 2.84 -5.50 -6.10
CA SER A 299 2.75 -5.37 -7.56
C SER A 299 4.01 -4.79 -8.19
N ALA A 300 4.62 -3.79 -7.55
CA ALA A 300 5.88 -3.21 -8.01
C ALA A 300 6.99 -4.28 -8.00
N LYS A 301 7.16 -4.93 -6.85
CA LYS A 301 8.23 -5.89 -6.60
C LYS A 301 8.13 -7.18 -7.41
N THR A 302 6.93 -7.75 -7.57
CA THR A 302 6.77 -9.08 -8.17
C THR A 302 6.39 -9.05 -9.65
N VAL A 303 5.87 -7.93 -10.16
CA VAL A 303 5.38 -7.82 -11.54
C VAL A 303 6.11 -6.74 -12.32
N ILE A 304 6.14 -5.50 -11.81
CA ILE A 304 6.65 -4.36 -12.58
C ILE A 304 8.17 -4.39 -12.69
N GLU A 305 8.87 -4.53 -11.57
CA GLU A 305 10.34 -4.46 -11.51
C GLU A 305 10.99 -5.54 -12.40
N PRO A 306 10.60 -6.84 -12.34
CA PRO A 306 11.18 -7.85 -13.23
C PRO A 306 10.93 -7.60 -14.73
N GLU A 307 9.74 -7.12 -15.08
CA GLU A 307 9.40 -6.81 -16.48
C GLU A 307 10.17 -5.58 -16.99
N MET A 308 10.31 -4.54 -16.16
CA MET A 308 11.09 -3.35 -16.46
C MET A 308 12.58 -3.68 -16.61
N ASP A 309 13.14 -4.53 -15.76
CA ASP A 309 14.52 -5.01 -15.86
C ASP A 309 14.76 -5.80 -17.15
N ARG A 310 13.81 -6.63 -17.55
CA ARG A 310 13.86 -7.38 -18.81
C ARG A 310 13.86 -6.43 -20.02
N ILE A 311 12.97 -5.45 -20.02
CA ILE A 311 12.88 -4.42 -21.07
C ILE A 311 14.18 -3.61 -21.13
N TRP A 312 14.68 -3.18 -19.98
CA TRP A 312 15.91 -2.43 -19.85
C TRP A 312 17.13 -3.20 -20.34
N THR A 313 17.22 -4.49 -20.02
CA THR A 313 18.29 -5.38 -20.50
C THR A 313 18.25 -5.53 -22.02
N LYS A 314 17.06 -5.72 -22.60
CA LYS A 314 16.88 -5.76 -24.06
C LYS A 314 17.28 -4.43 -24.72
N MET A 315 16.87 -3.31 -24.13
CA MET A 315 17.21 -1.98 -24.63
C MET A 315 18.71 -1.73 -24.60
N LYS A 316 19.40 -2.10 -23.51
CA LYS A 316 20.86 -2.03 -23.41
C LYS A 316 21.56 -2.85 -24.50
N ALA A 317 21.10 -4.06 -24.76
CA ALA A 317 21.66 -4.89 -25.83
C ALA A 317 21.47 -4.25 -27.21
N GLU A 318 20.31 -3.65 -27.47
CA GLU A 318 20.03 -2.93 -28.71
C GLU A 318 20.89 -1.66 -28.85
N MET A 319 21.03 -0.87 -27.78
CA MET A 319 21.94 0.27 -27.72
C MET A 319 23.37 -0.13 -28.06
N ALA A 320 23.87 -1.21 -27.45
CA ALA A 320 25.22 -1.72 -27.70
C ALA A 320 25.41 -2.20 -29.14
N MET A 321 24.42 -2.89 -29.70
CA MET A 321 24.44 -3.35 -31.10
C MET A 321 24.45 -2.17 -32.09
N LEU A 322 23.57 -1.19 -31.91
CA LEU A 322 23.50 0.00 -32.77
C LEU A 322 24.78 0.84 -32.68
N SER A 323 25.30 1.02 -31.46
CA SER A 323 26.56 1.71 -31.20
C SER A 323 27.75 1.02 -31.90
N SER A 324 27.85 -0.31 -31.77
CA SER A 324 28.91 -1.10 -32.43
C SER A 324 28.81 -1.06 -33.96
N ASN A 325 27.59 -1.00 -34.51
CA ASN A 325 27.39 -0.88 -35.96
C ASN A 325 27.79 0.51 -36.48
N ALA A 326 27.55 1.56 -35.69
CA ALA A 326 27.99 2.92 -36.03
C ALA A 326 29.52 3.06 -36.00
N GLU A 327 30.20 2.45 -35.02
CA GLU A 327 31.67 2.43 -34.96
C GLU A 327 32.27 1.73 -36.19
N LYS A 328 31.67 0.62 -36.64
CA LYS A 328 32.10 -0.09 -37.85
C LYS A 328 31.90 0.74 -39.13
N ALA A 329 30.86 1.58 -39.17
CA ALA A 329 30.58 2.42 -40.33
C ALA A 329 31.59 3.56 -40.51
N ASP A 330 32.09 4.14 -39.41
CA ASP A 330 33.16 5.17 -39.46
C ASP A 330 34.52 4.59 -39.90
N GLY A 331 34.75 3.30 -39.67
CA GLY A 331 36.00 2.62 -40.00
C GLY A 331 36.09 2.09 -41.45
N GLN A 332 35.00 2.14 -42.22
CA GLN A 332 35.02 1.63 -43.60
C GLN A 332 35.55 2.73 -44.54
N PRO A 333 36.78 2.61 -45.07
CA PRO A 333 37.32 3.60 -45.99
C PRO A 333 36.37 3.70 -47.18
N THR A 334 35.90 4.91 -47.46
CA THR A 334 35.11 5.22 -48.65
C THR A 334 35.80 4.57 -49.86
N PRO A 335 35.10 3.73 -50.65
CA PRO A 335 35.71 3.13 -51.83
C PRO A 335 36.29 4.25 -52.69
N PRO A 336 37.52 4.10 -53.22
CA PRO A 336 38.19 5.14 -53.98
C PRO A 336 37.27 5.57 -55.11
N MET A 337 36.92 6.86 -55.11
CA MET A 337 35.99 7.45 -56.08
C MET A 337 36.45 7.08 -57.49
N LEU A 338 35.58 6.37 -58.23
CA LEU A 338 35.73 6.32 -59.69
C LEU A 338 35.61 7.75 -60.24
N PRO A 339 36.47 8.15 -61.19
CA PRO A 339 36.40 9.47 -61.81
C PRO A 339 35.07 9.63 -62.54
N SER A 340 34.40 10.75 -62.32
CA SER A 340 33.14 11.11 -62.99
C SER A 340 33.30 11.10 -64.52
N PRO A 341 32.34 10.55 -65.30
CA PRO A 341 32.36 10.72 -66.73
C PRO A 341 32.03 12.19 -67.06
N ALA A 342 32.97 12.84 -67.74
CA ALA A 342 32.80 14.18 -68.27
C ALA A 342 31.67 14.24 -69.31
N SER A 343 30.95 15.35 -69.28
CA SER A 343 29.91 15.79 -70.20
C SER A 343 30.24 15.56 -71.68
N ILE A 344 29.35 14.85 -72.39
CA ILE A 344 29.06 15.09 -73.81
C ILE A 344 27.54 14.99 -74.00
N ALA A 345 26.89 16.14 -74.11
CA ALA A 345 25.64 16.31 -74.85
C ALA A 345 26.02 16.46 -76.35
N PRO A 346 25.17 16.15 -77.37
CA PRO A 346 23.81 16.71 -77.46
C PRO A 346 22.73 15.87 -78.19
N VAL A 347 21.51 16.44 -78.16
CA VAL A 347 20.37 16.35 -79.10
C VAL A 347 19.51 15.08 -79.27
N ASN A 348 18.20 15.33 -79.18
CA ASN A 348 17.05 14.78 -79.93
C ASN A 348 16.31 13.50 -79.49
N SER A 349 15.03 13.76 -79.17
CA SER A 349 13.80 13.21 -79.76
C SER A 349 13.18 11.87 -79.30
N ALA A 350 11.85 11.98 -79.17
CA ALA A 350 10.81 11.05 -79.60
C ALA A 350 10.50 9.78 -78.78
N ASN A 351 9.19 9.71 -78.42
CA ASN A 351 8.29 8.55 -78.39
C ASN A 351 8.82 7.20 -77.87
N SER A 352 8.11 6.62 -76.90
CA SER A 352 7.13 5.53 -77.16
C SER A 352 6.48 5.01 -75.87
N THR A 353 5.17 4.81 -75.93
CA THR A 353 4.35 3.97 -75.04
C THR A 353 4.71 2.48 -75.23
N PRO A 354 4.37 1.60 -74.27
CA PRO A 354 3.15 0.79 -74.40
C PRO A 354 2.39 0.67 -73.06
N ILE A 355 1.07 0.89 -73.00
CA ILE A 355 -0.02 -0.08 -73.18
C ILE A 355 0.22 -1.42 -72.45
N ASN A 356 -0.42 -1.62 -71.29
CA ASN A 356 -1.20 -2.84 -71.09
C ASN A 356 -2.45 -2.55 -70.24
N SER A 357 -3.56 -3.05 -70.75
CA SER A 357 -4.93 -2.88 -70.29
C SER A 357 -5.58 -4.25 -70.21
N SER A 358 -6.35 -4.48 -69.14
CA SER A 358 -7.42 -5.48 -68.91
C SER A 358 -7.25 -6.10 -67.51
N ALA A 359 -8.25 -6.29 -66.66
CA ALA A 359 -9.70 -6.29 -66.79
C ALA A 359 -10.30 -5.87 -65.42
N SER A 360 -11.25 -4.93 -65.38
CA SER A 360 -12.71 -5.17 -65.34
C SER A 360 -13.28 -5.20 -63.90
N GLY A 361 -14.20 -4.26 -63.61
CA GLY A 361 -15.14 -4.38 -62.49
C GLY A 361 -15.41 -3.13 -61.64
N THR A 362 -15.98 -2.06 -62.19
CA THR A 362 -16.84 -1.08 -61.48
C THR A 362 -18.31 -1.56 -61.51
N PRO A 363 -19.34 -0.93 -60.86
CA PRO A 363 -19.44 0.38 -60.19
C PRO A 363 -20.14 0.31 -58.79
N SER A 364 -20.24 1.35 -57.95
CA SER A 364 -21.16 2.49 -58.08
C SER A 364 -21.05 3.43 -56.87
N LEU A 365 -20.82 4.73 -57.12
CA LEU A 365 -21.74 5.87 -56.91
C LEU A 365 -22.10 6.19 -55.44
N ASN A 366 -21.59 7.30 -54.92
CA ASN A 366 -22.41 8.51 -54.93
C ASN A 366 -21.61 9.81 -54.75
N THR A 367 -21.97 10.73 -55.63
CA THR A 367 -21.46 12.09 -55.80
C THR A 367 -22.40 13.05 -55.08
N SER A 368 -21.85 14.03 -54.36
CA SER A 368 -22.22 15.46 -54.41
C SER A 368 -21.68 16.18 -53.17
N SER A 369 -21.31 17.44 -53.16
CA SER A 369 -20.87 18.47 -54.11
C SER A 369 -20.72 19.70 -53.21
N GLY A 370 -19.59 20.40 -53.22
CA GLY A 370 -19.42 21.56 -52.33
C GLY A 370 -18.09 22.28 -52.53
N ILE A 371 -18.04 23.02 -53.64
CA ILE A 371 -16.97 23.92 -54.10
C ILE A 371 -16.58 24.93 -53.01
N ASN A 372 -15.27 25.13 -52.75
CA ASN A 372 -14.65 26.46 -52.75
C ASN A 372 -13.11 26.46 -52.65
N LEU A 373 -12.56 27.13 -53.67
CA LEU A 373 -11.30 27.87 -53.85
C LEU A 373 -10.14 27.75 -52.85
N ALA A 374 -9.01 27.30 -53.41
CA ALA A 374 -7.73 28.02 -53.51
C ALA A 374 -7.22 28.78 -52.27
N ASN A 375 -6.34 28.12 -51.52
CA ASN A 375 -5.14 28.73 -50.95
C ASN A 375 -4.09 27.62 -50.80
N SER A 376 -3.07 27.61 -51.66
CA SER A 376 -1.93 26.70 -51.52
C SER A 376 -1.01 27.23 -50.41
N PRO A 377 -0.87 26.56 -49.25
CA PRO A 377 0.20 26.88 -48.34
C PRO A 377 1.53 26.38 -48.93
N ALA A 378 2.54 27.23 -48.92
CA ALA A 378 3.92 26.86 -49.23
C ALA A 378 4.34 25.61 -48.41
N PRO A 379 5.17 24.71 -48.96
CA PRO A 379 5.64 23.54 -48.24
C PRO A 379 6.40 24.01 -46.99
N SER A 380 5.77 23.84 -45.83
CA SER A 380 6.41 24.07 -44.54
C SER A 380 7.67 23.20 -44.46
N ARG A 381 8.81 23.88 -44.29
CA ARG A 381 10.11 23.26 -44.04
C ARG A 381 9.94 22.27 -42.87
N PRO A 382 10.26 20.97 -43.04
CA PRO A 382 10.12 20.01 -41.95
C PRO A 382 10.93 20.52 -40.76
N ALA A 383 10.27 20.66 -39.61
CA ALA A 383 10.94 21.01 -38.36
C ALA A 383 12.11 20.03 -38.16
N PRO A 384 13.30 20.50 -37.76
CA PRO A 384 14.41 19.60 -37.48
C PRO A 384 13.93 18.59 -36.43
N PRO A 385 14.14 17.28 -36.64
CA PRO A 385 13.76 16.29 -35.64
C PRO A 385 14.42 16.71 -34.33
N ILE A 386 13.61 16.86 -33.28
CA ILE A 386 14.11 17.07 -31.92
C ILE A 386 14.99 15.86 -31.64
N SER A 387 16.30 16.03 -31.83
CA SER A 387 17.28 14.99 -31.53
C SER A 387 17.23 14.81 -30.03
N THR A 388 16.52 13.77 -29.58
CA THR A 388 16.51 13.35 -28.19
C THR A 388 17.87 12.75 -27.91
N ALA A 389 18.85 13.62 -27.67
CA ALA A 389 20.19 13.23 -27.30
C ALA A 389 20.10 12.30 -26.08
N LEU A 390 20.81 11.17 -26.17
CA LEU A 390 20.88 10.21 -25.07
C LEU A 390 21.38 10.92 -23.80
N PRO A 391 20.68 10.82 -22.65
CA PRO A 391 21.11 11.47 -21.42
C PRO A 391 22.54 11.10 -21.03
N GLN A 392 23.33 12.06 -20.53
CA GLN A 392 24.76 11.86 -20.22
C GLN A 392 25.02 10.69 -19.28
N TYR A 393 24.14 10.45 -18.30
CA TYR A 393 24.28 9.32 -17.36
C TYR A 393 24.17 7.95 -18.04
N MET A 394 23.64 7.86 -19.26
CA MET A 394 23.55 6.62 -20.03
C MET A 394 24.78 6.38 -20.91
N HIS A 395 25.69 7.36 -21.05
CA HIS A 395 26.88 7.21 -21.91
C HIS A 395 27.83 6.13 -21.37
N GLY A 396 27.90 5.96 -20.05
CA GLY A 396 28.67 4.89 -19.41
C GLY A 396 28.10 3.48 -19.62
N LEU A 397 26.90 3.35 -20.22
CA LEU A 397 26.30 2.06 -20.55
C LEU A 397 26.65 1.61 -21.97
N LEU A 398 27.27 2.47 -22.77
CA LEU A 398 27.70 2.14 -24.12
C LEU A 398 28.98 1.29 -24.07
N PRO A 399 29.21 0.41 -25.05
CA PRO A 399 30.46 -0.33 -25.16
C PRO A 399 31.64 0.65 -25.18
N GLN A 400 32.62 0.42 -24.31
CA GLN A 400 33.88 1.15 -24.42
C GLN A 400 34.60 0.70 -25.68
N THR A 401 35.11 1.66 -26.45
CA THR A 401 35.96 1.36 -27.61
C THR A 401 37.18 0.57 -27.15
N ALA A 402 37.77 -0.25 -28.02
CA ALA A 402 38.94 -1.08 -27.70
C ALA A 402 40.16 -0.27 -27.18
N LYS A 403 40.16 1.05 -27.36
CA LYS A 403 41.21 1.98 -26.90
C LYS A 403 40.89 2.68 -25.58
N GLY A 404 39.79 2.33 -24.91
CA GLY A 404 39.33 3.00 -23.69
C GLY A 404 38.87 4.45 -23.93
N GLN A 405 38.62 4.85 -25.18
CA GLN A 405 38.10 6.18 -25.50
C GLN A 405 36.60 6.25 -25.20
N THR A 406 36.17 7.44 -24.76
CA THR A 406 34.76 7.79 -24.58
C THR A 406 33.97 7.53 -25.85
N ALA A 407 32.73 7.06 -25.73
CA ALA A 407 31.86 6.77 -26.86
C ALA A 407 31.82 7.96 -27.85
N SER A 408 32.02 7.69 -29.13
CA SER A 408 32.01 8.74 -30.16
C SER A 408 30.61 9.35 -30.30
N TYR A 409 30.52 10.55 -30.86
CA TYR A 409 29.23 11.19 -31.11
C TYR A 409 28.28 10.30 -31.93
N ASN A 410 28.80 9.67 -32.99
CA ASN A 410 28.04 8.77 -33.85
C ASN A 410 27.52 7.53 -33.10
N MET A 411 28.31 6.99 -32.17
CA MET A 411 27.91 5.88 -31.29
C MET A 411 26.77 6.29 -30.35
N VAL A 412 26.86 7.48 -29.75
CA VAL A 412 25.83 8.03 -28.85
C VAL A 412 24.53 8.30 -29.62
N GLU A 413 24.62 8.89 -30.81
CA GLU A 413 23.47 9.15 -31.67
C GLU A 413 22.80 7.84 -32.13
N ALA A 414 23.59 6.83 -32.51
CA ALA A 414 23.06 5.53 -32.90
C ALA A 414 22.39 4.80 -31.73
N ALA A 415 22.99 4.85 -30.53
CA ALA A 415 22.40 4.26 -29.34
C ALA A 415 21.11 4.96 -28.91
N ALA A 416 20.99 6.28 -29.12
CA ALA A 416 19.76 7.03 -28.85
C ALA A 416 18.56 6.55 -29.69
N LYS A 417 18.80 5.82 -30.78
CA LYS A 417 17.76 5.24 -31.65
C LYS A 417 17.24 3.89 -31.13
N ALA A 418 17.85 3.30 -30.09
CA ALA A 418 17.37 2.06 -29.51
C ALA A 418 15.98 2.26 -28.90
N THR A 419 15.05 1.35 -29.21
CA THR A 419 13.68 1.42 -28.70
C THR A 419 13.25 0.08 -28.13
N ALA A 420 12.52 0.09 -27.02
CA ALA A 420 11.94 -1.12 -26.45
C ALA A 420 10.42 -1.03 -26.41
N THR A 421 9.75 -2.10 -26.84
CA THR A 421 8.30 -2.17 -26.85
C THR A 421 7.77 -2.53 -25.46
N ILE A 422 6.88 -1.69 -24.94
CA ILE A 422 6.14 -1.96 -23.70
C ILE A 422 4.87 -2.72 -24.08
N ASN A 423 4.67 -3.90 -23.50
CA ASN A 423 3.46 -4.67 -23.75
C ASN A 423 2.22 -3.99 -23.08
N PRO A 424 1.00 -4.14 -23.65
CA PRO A 424 -0.19 -3.49 -23.09
C PRO A 424 -0.50 -3.89 -21.64
N ALA A 425 -0.16 -5.12 -21.23
CA ALA A 425 -0.39 -5.60 -19.88
C ALA A 425 0.50 -4.88 -18.86
N LEU A 426 1.77 -4.63 -19.18
CA LEU A 426 2.71 -3.87 -18.37
C LEU A 426 2.26 -2.42 -18.27
N ALA A 427 1.86 -1.80 -19.39
CA ALA A 427 1.32 -0.44 -19.37
C ALA A 427 0.10 -0.32 -18.45
N PHE A 428 -0.80 -1.31 -18.50
CA PHE A 428 -1.94 -1.39 -17.59
C PHE A 428 -1.50 -1.57 -16.13
N ASN A 429 -0.56 -2.46 -15.85
CA ASN A 429 -0.06 -2.70 -14.49
C ASN A 429 0.65 -1.45 -13.92
N VAL A 430 1.40 -0.70 -14.73
CA VAL A 430 2.03 0.57 -14.31
C VAL A 430 0.96 1.62 -13.97
N LYS A 431 -0.12 1.69 -14.77
CA LYS A 431 -1.27 2.55 -14.48
C LYS A 431 -1.94 2.17 -13.16
N GLU A 432 -2.18 0.87 -12.95
CA GLU A 432 -2.76 0.35 -11.70
C GLU A 432 -1.87 0.62 -10.49
N LEU A 433 -0.55 0.48 -10.65
CA LEU A 433 0.44 0.82 -9.62
C LEU A 433 0.34 2.30 -9.24
N SER A 434 0.35 3.20 -10.23
CA SER A 434 0.19 4.64 -10.01
C SER A 434 -1.13 4.98 -9.30
N GLY A 435 -2.23 4.35 -9.73
CA GLY A 435 -3.53 4.49 -9.06
C GLY A 435 -3.51 4.01 -7.61
N GLY A 436 -2.84 2.89 -7.33
CA GLY A 436 -2.64 2.35 -5.98
C GLY A 436 -1.85 3.28 -5.06
N VAL A 437 -0.78 3.90 -5.56
CA VAL A 437 0.02 4.88 -4.81
C VAL A 437 -0.82 6.11 -4.47
N MET A 438 -1.55 6.66 -5.44
CA MET A 438 -2.43 7.82 -5.21
C MET A 438 -3.56 7.49 -4.22
N ALA A 439 -4.15 6.30 -4.31
CA ALA A 439 -5.18 5.85 -3.38
C ALA A 439 -4.63 5.69 -1.95
N ALA A 440 -3.44 5.11 -1.79
CA ALA A 440 -2.79 5.00 -0.49
C ALA A 440 -2.50 6.39 0.10
N GLY A 441 -1.92 7.30 -0.69
CA GLY A 441 -1.64 8.68 -0.26
C GLY A 441 -2.89 9.42 0.18
N TYR A 442 -3.96 9.34 -0.62
CA TYR A 442 -5.26 9.91 -0.27
C TYR A 442 -5.80 9.38 1.06
N CYS A 443 -5.80 8.06 1.26
CA CYS A 443 -6.30 7.47 2.51
C CYS A 443 -5.44 7.88 3.72
N MET A 444 -4.11 7.90 3.56
CA MET A 444 -3.21 8.30 4.63
C MET A 444 -3.34 9.77 4.99
N GLU A 445 -3.63 10.66 4.03
CA GLU A 445 -3.91 12.07 4.30
C GLU A 445 -5.12 12.24 5.23
N PHE A 446 -6.21 11.51 5.00
CA PHE A 446 -7.39 11.55 5.88
C PHE A 446 -7.13 10.89 7.23
N ALA A 447 -6.40 9.76 7.24
CA ALA A 447 -6.01 9.08 8.47
C ALA A 447 -5.21 10.00 9.38
N GLN A 448 -4.17 10.64 8.86
CA GLN A 448 -3.26 11.51 9.63
C GLN A 448 -3.92 12.79 10.15
N ARG A 449 -5.04 13.24 9.56
CA ARG A 449 -5.80 14.39 10.10
C ARG A 449 -6.59 14.04 11.36
N THR A 450 -6.97 12.78 11.51
CA THR A 450 -7.94 12.35 12.53
C THR A 450 -7.36 11.36 13.55
N LEU A 451 -6.29 10.66 13.19
CA LEU A 451 -5.54 9.74 14.04
C LEU A 451 -4.07 10.17 14.08
N THR A 452 -3.69 10.85 15.17
CA THR A 452 -2.32 11.35 15.41
C THR A 452 -1.82 10.93 16.78
N LEU A 453 -0.50 10.97 17.00
CA LEU A 453 0.09 10.69 18.31
C LEU A 453 -0.47 11.60 19.42
N PRO A 454 -0.66 12.93 19.23
CA PRO A 454 -1.31 13.76 20.25
C PRO A 454 -2.76 13.36 20.56
N ILE A 455 -3.54 12.99 19.53
CA ILE A 455 -4.91 12.49 19.74
C ILE A 455 -4.89 11.20 20.55
N LEU A 456 -3.98 10.26 20.22
CA LEU A 456 -3.81 9.03 20.99
C LEU A 456 -3.38 9.30 22.44
N ALA A 457 -2.38 10.14 22.66
CA ALA A 457 -1.93 10.48 24.01
C ALA A 457 -3.05 11.05 24.88
N ARG A 458 -3.95 11.84 24.29
CA ARG A 458 -5.08 12.46 25.00
C ARG A 458 -6.26 11.53 25.20
N HIS A 459 -6.59 10.73 24.19
CA HIS A 459 -7.87 10.01 24.11
C HIS A 459 -7.75 8.49 24.28
N TYR A 460 -6.57 7.95 24.03
CA TYR A 460 -6.20 6.53 24.13
C TYR A 460 -4.86 6.38 24.87
N PRO A 461 -4.73 6.93 26.10
CA PRO A 461 -3.45 7.00 26.80
C PRO A 461 -2.82 5.63 27.05
N THR A 462 -3.61 4.58 27.23
CA THR A 462 -3.10 3.21 27.43
C THR A 462 -2.49 2.68 26.14
N THR A 463 -3.23 2.78 25.03
CA THR A 463 -2.74 2.40 23.70
C THR A 463 -1.51 3.21 23.32
N PHE A 464 -1.52 4.52 23.57
CA PHE A 464 -0.37 5.40 23.35
C PHE A 464 0.86 4.97 24.14
N ALA A 465 0.74 4.73 25.45
CA ALA A 465 1.85 4.31 26.29
C ALA A 465 2.45 2.97 25.85
N ARG A 466 1.60 2.02 25.43
CA ARG A 466 2.02 0.73 24.87
C ARG A 466 2.84 0.87 23.59
N MET A 467 2.55 1.87 22.76
CA MET A 467 3.29 2.16 21.53
C MET A 467 4.59 2.91 21.78
N MET A 468 4.58 3.93 22.64
CA MET A 468 5.74 4.78 22.88
C MET A 468 6.84 4.11 23.72
N SER A 469 6.46 3.14 24.57
CA SER A 469 7.39 2.45 25.49
C SER A 469 7.83 1.08 24.98
N SER A 470 7.58 0.81 23.69
CA SER A 470 7.81 -0.47 23.05
C SER A 470 9.27 -0.72 22.71
N SER A 471 9.72 -1.94 22.94
CA SER A 471 11.02 -2.47 22.49
C SER A 471 10.91 -3.27 21.19
N LEU A 472 9.71 -3.38 20.61
CA LEU A 472 9.46 -4.08 19.36
C LEU A 472 9.89 -3.24 18.17
N THR A 473 10.30 -3.91 17.10
CA THR A 473 10.68 -3.28 15.83
C THR A 473 9.56 -3.37 14.81
N ALA A 474 9.68 -2.60 13.73
CA ALA A 474 8.68 -2.59 12.64
C ALA A 474 8.43 -3.98 12.02
N HIS A 475 9.38 -4.90 12.09
CA HIS A 475 9.28 -6.25 11.49
C HIS A 475 8.72 -7.32 12.43
N GLU A 476 8.43 -6.96 13.69
CA GLU A 476 7.96 -7.87 14.74
C GLU A 476 6.43 -7.85 14.89
N GLU A 477 5.69 -7.58 13.81
CA GLU A 477 4.21 -7.55 13.76
C GLU A 477 3.53 -8.84 14.24
N HIS A 478 4.27 -9.94 14.28
CA HIS A 478 3.80 -11.27 14.67
C HIS A 478 4.02 -11.60 16.15
N GLU A 479 4.78 -10.77 16.87
CA GLU A 479 5.13 -11.02 18.27
C GLU A 479 3.93 -10.80 19.21
N PRO A 480 3.18 -9.68 19.10
CA PRO A 480 2.05 -9.45 20.00
C PRO A 480 0.87 -10.34 19.67
N ASP A 481 0.22 -10.82 20.72
CA ASP A 481 -1.11 -11.38 20.62
C ASP A 481 -2.11 -10.23 20.48
N ILE A 482 -2.93 -10.26 19.43
CA ILE A 482 -3.93 -9.21 19.19
C ILE A 482 -4.97 -9.11 20.30
N GLU A 483 -5.16 -10.16 21.10
CA GLU A 483 -6.04 -10.11 22.27
C GLU A 483 -5.33 -9.63 23.55
N ASP A 484 -4.01 -9.47 23.56
CA ASP A 484 -3.25 -8.97 24.72
C ASP A 484 -3.53 -7.47 24.95
N GLU A 485 -4.09 -7.16 26.11
CA GLU A 485 -4.44 -5.79 26.52
C GLU A 485 -3.27 -5.04 27.15
N GLU A 486 -2.24 -5.75 27.61
CA GLU A 486 -1.15 -5.20 28.43
C GLU A 486 0.20 -5.19 27.70
N GLY A 487 0.36 -6.06 26.70
CA GLY A 487 1.60 -6.23 25.94
C GLY A 487 2.04 -4.99 25.15
N GLU A 488 3.31 -4.98 24.74
CA GLU A 488 3.88 -3.94 23.88
C GLU A 488 3.15 -3.83 22.53
N LEU A 489 3.07 -2.60 21.99
CA LEU A 489 2.56 -2.30 20.65
C LEU A 489 3.59 -1.48 19.89
N PHE A 490 3.51 -1.40 18.57
CA PHE A 490 4.38 -0.53 17.78
C PHE A 490 3.54 0.39 16.91
N TRP A 491 3.97 1.65 16.79
CA TRP A 491 3.30 2.62 15.93
C TRP A 491 3.47 2.20 14.45
N PRO A 492 2.39 2.05 13.66
CA PRO A 492 2.52 1.65 12.27
C PRO A 492 3.47 2.57 11.49
N GLY A 493 4.40 1.96 10.75
CA GLY A 493 5.39 2.68 9.95
C GLY A 493 4.82 3.32 8.68
N GLN A 494 5.62 3.40 7.62
CA GLN A 494 5.17 3.92 6.34
C GLN A 494 4.51 2.82 5.50
N CYS A 495 3.27 3.03 5.07
CA CYS A 495 2.51 2.06 4.25
C CYS A 495 3.18 1.74 2.91
N VAL A 496 4.10 2.59 2.43
CA VAL A 496 4.86 2.41 1.18
C VAL A 496 5.73 1.17 1.18
N THR A 497 6.09 0.67 2.36
CA THR A 497 6.88 -0.56 2.52
C THR A 497 6.08 -1.83 2.23
N GLY A 498 4.75 -1.74 2.13
CA GLY A 498 3.85 -2.89 2.04
C GLY A 498 3.69 -3.69 3.33
N GLU A 499 4.41 -3.31 4.40
CA GLU A 499 4.35 -3.89 5.74
C GLU A 499 3.67 -2.91 6.72
N GLY A 500 3.51 -3.33 7.98
CA GLY A 500 2.90 -2.56 9.06
C GLY A 500 1.39 -2.72 9.21
N LEU A 501 0.72 -3.47 8.32
CA LEU A 501 -0.73 -3.69 8.40
C LEU A 501 -1.14 -4.49 9.66
N GLY A 502 -0.28 -5.41 10.11
CA GLY A 502 -0.46 -6.12 11.39
C GLY A 502 -0.42 -5.14 12.56
N TRP A 503 0.53 -4.19 12.56
CA TRP A 503 0.57 -3.11 13.56
C TRP A 503 -0.70 -2.25 13.56
N VAL A 504 -1.24 -1.92 12.38
CA VAL A 504 -2.52 -1.18 12.28
C VAL A 504 -3.66 -1.97 12.94
N CYS A 505 -3.74 -3.29 12.72
CA CYS A 505 -4.74 -4.14 13.35
C CYS A 505 -4.56 -4.24 14.87
N LEU A 506 -3.33 -4.41 15.35
CA LEU A 506 -3.00 -4.49 16.78
C LEU A 506 -3.34 -3.18 17.51
N MET A 507 -2.92 -2.05 16.94
CA MET A 507 -3.28 -0.71 17.42
C MET A 507 -4.80 -0.52 17.39
N GLY A 508 -5.46 -0.90 16.30
CA GLY A 508 -6.90 -0.78 16.15
C GLY A 508 -7.67 -1.56 17.20
N LYS A 509 -7.26 -2.80 17.49
CA LYS A 509 -7.86 -3.63 18.54
C LYS A 509 -7.68 -3.00 19.92
N ALA A 510 -6.48 -2.49 20.23
CA ALA A 510 -6.21 -1.81 21.49
C ALA A 510 -7.07 -0.55 21.67
N MET A 511 -7.18 0.29 20.63
CA MET A 511 -8.04 1.47 20.62
C MET A 511 -9.51 1.09 20.89
N ILE A 512 -10.01 0.06 20.21
CA ILE A 512 -11.40 -0.40 20.36
C ILE A 512 -11.68 -0.90 21.77
N LYS A 513 -10.75 -1.68 22.36
CA LYS A 513 -10.89 -2.18 23.74
C LYS A 513 -10.85 -1.03 24.76
N GLU A 514 -9.91 -0.10 24.60
CA GLU A 514 -9.78 1.06 25.49
C GLU A 514 -11.01 1.97 25.44
N PHE A 515 -11.47 2.34 24.24
CA PHE A 515 -12.69 3.14 24.07
C PHE A 515 -13.95 2.39 24.51
N GLY A 516 -14.03 1.11 24.18
CA GLY A 516 -15.16 0.25 24.48
C GLY A 516 -15.40 0.06 25.97
N ARG A 517 -14.33 0.04 26.77
CA ARG A 517 -14.41 -0.13 28.23
C ARG A 517 -15.29 0.94 28.89
N ASP A 518 -15.17 2.20 28.47
CA ASP A 518 -15.91 3.33 29.03
C ASP A 518 -17.42 3.26 28.74
N ILE A 519 -17.80 2.62 27.64
CA ILE A 519 -19.20 2.49 27.19
C ILE A 519 -19.78 1.09 27.40
N GLY A 520 -19.07 0.21 28.10
CA GLY A 520 -19.51 -1.16 28.41
C GLY A 520 -19.55 -2.10 27.20
N TYR A 521 -18.71 -1.88 26.20
CA TYR A 521 -18.55 -2.78 25.06
C TYR A 521 -17.88 -4.10 25.49
N LEU A 522 -18.51 -5.23 25.14
CA LEU A 522 -18.08 -6.58 25.54
C LEU A 522 -17.40 -7.37 24.42
N GLY A 523 -17.15 -6.76 23.26
CA GLY A 523 -16.52 -7.47 22.14
C GLY A 523 -17.35 -8.67 21.68
N LEU A 524 -16.66 -9.80 21.47
CA LEU A 524 -17.26 -11.08 21.07
C LEU A 524 -18.25 -11.65 22.09
N ALA A 525 -18.12 -11.30 23.38
CA ALA A 525 -19.02 -11.78 24.41
C ALA A 525 -20.41 -11.11 24.34
N GLY A 526 -20.52 -9.95 23.70
CA GLY A 526 -21.77 -9.19 23.58
C GLY A 526 -22.48 -9.33 22.23
N VAL A 527 -22.01 -10.22 21.34
CA VAL A 527 -22.52 -10.31 19.97
C VAL A 527 -23.96 -10.81 19.92
N VAL A 528 -24.76 -10.21 19.03
CA VAL A 528 -26.07 -10.75 18.66
C VAL A 528 -25.85 -11.98 17.79
N PRO A 529 -26.30 -13.18 18.20
CA PRO A 529 -26.11 -14.39 17.42
C PRO A 529 -26.91 -14.32 16.12
N LYS A 530 -26.30 -14.76 15.02
CA LYS A 530 -27.03 -14.96 13.78
C LYS A 530 -28.07 -16.05 13.97
N PRO A 531 -29.36 -15.82 13.63
CA PRO A 531 -30.38 -16.86 13.65
C PRO A 531 -29.88 -18.09 12.91
N ALA A 532 -30.02 -19.26 13.53
CA ALA A 532 -29.72 -20.52 12.85
C ALA A 532 -30.55 -20.58 11.56
N PRO A 533 -29.98 -21.04 10.43
CA PRO A 533 -30.80 -21.36 9.28
C PRO A 533 -31.83 -22.38 9.78
N GLY A 534 -33.11 -22.00 9.75
CA GLY A 534 -34.18 -22.87 10.24
C GLY A 534 -34.08 -24.25 9.58
N PRO A 535 -34.58 -25.31 10.22
CA PRO A 535 -34.74 -26.58 9.52
C PRO A 535 -35.47 -26.28 8.21
N ILE A 536 -34.92 -26.73 7.09
CA ILE A 536 -35.54 -26.58 5.77
C ILE A 536 -36.80 -27.44 5.80
N THR A 537 -37.85 -26.95 6.44
CA THR A 537 -39.18 -27.51 6.36
C THR A 537 -39.63 -27.20 4.94
N GLY A 538 -39.57 -28.20 4.07
CA GLY A 538 -39.86 -28.13 2.64
C GLY A 538 -41.32 -27.83 2.35
N ASP A 539 -41.78 -26.65 2.72
CA ASP A 539 -43.14 -26.18 2.46
C ASP A 539 -43.14 -25.10 1.36
N SER A 540 -42.56 -25.45 0.22
CA SER A 540 -42.64 -24.66 -1.03
C SER A 540 -44.02 -24.78 -1.72
N SER A 541 -45.07 -25.18 -1.01
CA SER A 541 -46.40 -25.48 -1.58
C SER A 541 -47.42 -24.33 -1.51
N ARG A 542 -47.13 -23.16 -0.92
CA ARG A 542 -48.19 -22.18 -0.59
C ARG A 542 -48.15 -20.81 -1.28
N HIS A 543 -47.47 -20.66 -2.43
CA HIS A 543 -47.55 -19.42 -3.21
C HIS A 543 -47.83 -19.62 -4.71
N ALA A 544 -48.68 -20.59 -5.06
CA ALA A 544 -49.22 -20.75 -6.40
C ALA A 544 -50.77 -20.79 -6.39
N SER A 545 -51.42 -19.77 -5.83
CA SER A 545 -52.87 -19.60 -5.99
C SER A 545 -53.34 -18.20 -5.57
N VAL A 546 -52.85 -17.15 -6.25
CA VAL A 546 -53.60 -15.89 -6.39
C VAL A 546 -53.26 -15.34 -7.78
N LEU A 547 -54.01 -15.80 -8.78
CA LEU A 547 -54.30 -15.14 -10.06
C LEU A 547 -55.37 -16.00 -10.76
N ARG A 548 -56.63 -15.71 -10.45
CA ARG A 548 -57.76 -15.83 -11.37
C ARG A 548 -58.48 -14.51 -11.34
#